data_AF-A0A2V7RTS3-F1
#
_entry.id   AF-A0A2V7RTS3-F1
#
_cell.length_a   1.000
_cell.length_b   1.000
_cell.length_c   1.000
_cell.angle_alpha   90.00
_cell.angle_beta   90.00
_cell.angle_gamma   90.00
#
_symmetry.space_group_name_H-M   'P 1'
#
loop_
_entity.id
_entity.type
_entity.pdbx_description
1 polymer ?
#
loop_
_entity_poly.entity_id
_entity_poly.type
_entity_poly.pdbx_seq_one_letter_code
_entity_poly.pdbx_strand_id
1 'polypeptide(L)'
;MRLHGAHRRLIILAITLVIAGGLLARATLSRAGQGMLLVRGNAPGEWRYWGGDAWSTRYSSLNQIDASNFGSLQVAWQWNAGAFGSDEYYRTTPLYANGRLFTVATTRRIAAAIDPANGETLWMWRLDEGIRWQKAPRQFAGRGLAYWTDGHDERVIVITPGYHLASLDAKTGAPDPKFGKNGIVDLMDGLGFPLVPLAVDDTGPLIISDAAPPRKARPGETWDPVKKIGADGTIGIDPAQGQIANSSPAIVVGDVIVVGNSAVHGYFPIRTHNIPGAIRGFDVHTGKQLWKFNLIPQPGEFGAESWTRSSKVGSDGVGKNDAWAPYSADPELGLVYIPVGMPLMDEYGGHRPGNNLFGTSLVALDAKTGKRKWHFQFVHHDIWDYDSPMAPNLLDVTVNGRRRKIVAQTTKQGWVYTLDRLTGEPIWPIVETPVLQSEVPGEQTSKTQPIPTRPAPYSQQGLIESTRPSSDTPRRTTAAAC
;
A
#
# COMPACT_ATOMS: atom_id res chain seq x y z
N MET A 1 -46.60 40.61 -68.32
CA MET A 1 -46.62 42.02 -68.76
C MET A 1 -45.17 42.46 -68.98
N ARG A 2 -44.77 42.63 -70.25
CA ARG A 2 -43.50 43.17 -70.83
C ARG A 2 -42.16 42.61 -70.27
N LEU A 3 -41.49 41.64 -70.91
CA LEU A 3 -40.71 41.62 -72.17
C LEU A 3 -39.52 42.60 -72.26
N HIS A 4 -38.38 42.02 -72.68
CA HIS A 4 -37.25 42.49 -73.52
C HIS A 4 -35.91 42.33 -72.79
N GLY A 5 -34.84 41.72 -73.32
CA GLY A 5 -34.49 41.14 -74.63
C GLY A 5 -32.97 40.83 -74.56
N ALA A 6 -32.52 39.63 -74.97
CA ALA A 6 -31.77 39.38 -76.22
C ALA A 6 -30.51 40.28 -76.41
N HIS A 7 -29.32 39.87 -76.86
CA HIS A 7 -28.67 38.61 -77.27
C HIS A 7 -27.25 38.99 -77.78
N ARG A 8 -26.33 38.01 -77.83
CA ARG A 8 -25.15 37.85 -78.74
C ARG A 8 -23.81 38.55 -78.38
N ARG A 9 -22.75 37.76 -78.09
CA ARG A 9 -21.61 37.30 -78.97
C ARG A 9 -20.51 38.38 -79.06
N LEU A 10 -19.18 38.18 -78.99
CA LEU A 10 -18.28 37.10 -79.40
C LEU A 10 -16.82 37.44 -78.94
N ILE A 11 -15.92 36.45 -78.96
CA ILE A 11 -14.43 36.50 -79.16
C ILE A 11 -13.51 36.21 -77.96
N ILE A 12 -12.60 35.29 -78.27
CA ILE A 12 -11.62 34.51 -77.52
C ILE A 12 -10.28 35.26 -77.46
N LEU A 13 -9.58 35.25 -76.31
CA LEU A 13 -8.14 34.95 -76.28
C LEU A 13 -7.72 34.46 -74.89
N ALA A 14 -7.02 33.33 -74.88
CA ALA A 14 -6.54 32.63 -73.70
C ALA A 14 -5.20 33.21 -73.20
N ILE A 15 -5.06 33.38 -71.88
CA ILE A 15 -3.78 33.27 -71.19
C ILE A 15 -4.02 32.49 -69.89
N THR A 16 -3.40 31.32 -69.83
CA THR A 16 -3.34 30.40 -68.70
C THR A 16 -2.44 31.00 -67.61
N LEU A 17 -2.92 31.09 -66.37
CA LEU A 17 -2.07 30.92 -65.19
C LEU A 17 -2.87 30.28 -64.05
N VAL A 18 -2.29 29.20 -63.53
CA VAL A 18 -2.79 28.31 -62.48
C VAL A 18 -2.72 29.03 -61.12
N ILE A 19 -3.70 28.81 -60.22
CA ILE A 19 -3.51 28.33 -58.84
C ILE A 19 -4.83 28.43 -58.03
N ALA A 20 -5.20 27.25 -57.51
CA ALA A 20 -5.98 26.95 -56.30
C ALA A 20 -7.43 27.47 -56.17
N GLY A 21 -8.37 26.58 -56.52
CA GLY A 21 -9.74 26.63 -56.02
C GLY A 21 -9.81 26.28 -54.52
N GLY A 22 -10.32 27.21 -53.72
CA GLY A 22 -10.77 26.96 -52.37
C GLY A 22 -12.17 26.35 -52.37
N LEU A 23 -12.27 25.03 -52.33
CA LEU A 23 -13.50 24.33 -51.95
C LEU A 23 -13.64 24.38 -50.43
N LEU A 24 -14.66 25.10 -49.96
CA LEU A 24 -15.17 25.02 -48.59
C LEU A 24 -15.85 23.65 -48.37
N ALA A 25 -15.05 22.63 -48.06
CA ALA A 25 -15.55 21.43 -47.41
C ALA A 25 -15.68 21.74 -45.91
N ARG A 26 -16.92 21.81 -45.42
CA ARG A 26 -17.20 21.75 -43.97
C ARG A 26 -16.70 20.40 -43.47
N ALA A 27 -15.49 20.38 -42.92
CA ALA A 27 -15.04 19.30 -42.07
C ALA A 27 -15.91 19.31 -40.82
N THR A 28 -16.92 18.43 -40.78
CA THR A 28 -17.48 17.97 -39.52
C THR A 28 -16.33 17.35 -38.74
N LEU A 29 -15.80 18.07 -37.74
CA LEU A 29 -15.00 17.44 -36.71
C LEU A 29 -15.87 16.38 -36.05
N SER A 30 -15.62 15.13 -36.46
CA SER A 30 -15.96 13.97 -35.65
C SER A 30 -15.35 14.21 -34.27
N ARG A 31 -16.21 14.47 -33.29
CA ARG A 31 -15.86 14.41 -31.88
C ARG A 31 -15.66 12.94 -31.55
N ALA A 32 -14.52 12.38 -31.96
CA ALA A 32 -14.00 11.13 -31.43
C ALA A 32 -13.46 11.41 -30.01
N GLY A 33 -14.34 11.86 -29.12
CA GLY A 33 -14.15 11.75 -27.68
C GLY A 33 -14.56 10.35 -27.26
N GLN A 34 -13.89 9.33 -27.78
CA GLN A 34 -13.82 8.06 -27.08
C GLN A 34 -12.78 8.29 -26.00
N GLY A 35 -13.24 8.52 -24.76
CA GLY A 35 -12.38 8.49 -23.60
C GLY A 35 -11.56 7.20 -23.67
N MET A 36 -10.24 7.35 -23.70
CA MET A 36 -9.33 6.21 -23.73
C MET A 36 -9.67 5.34 -22.51
N LEU A 37 -10.19 4.13 -22.75
CA LEU A 37 -10.65 3.24 -21.67
C LEU A 37 -9.50 3.00 -20.70
N LEU A 38 -9.76 3.12 -19.41
CA LEU A 38 -8.80 2.77 -18.38
C LEU A 38 -8.44 1.28 -18.52
N VAL A 39 -7.17 0.97 -18.71
CA VAL A 39 -6.63 -0.39 -18.64
C VAL A 39 -6.37 -0.69 -17.17
N ARG A 40 -7.21 -1.55 -16.56
CA ARG A 40 -7.07 -1.97 -15.14
C ARG A 40 -7.01 -0.78 -14.17
N GLY A 41 -7.81 0.26 -14.46
CA GLY A 41 -7.86 1.49 -13.68
C GLY A 41 -6.82 2.56 -14.06
N ASN A 42 -5.99 2.32 -15.08
CA ASN A 42 -4.93 3.22 -15.50
C ASN A 42 -5.10 3.72 -16.95
N ALA A 43 -4.90 5.01 -17.20
CA ALA A 43 -4.89 5.52 -18.56
C ALA A 43 -3.55 5.14 -19.23
N PRO A 44 -3.53 4.82 -20.54
CA PRO A 44 -2.29 4.57 -21.26
C PRO A 44 -1.23 5.67 -21.04
N GLY A 45 -0.04 5.27 -20.61
CA GLY A 45 1.08 6.16 -20.30
C GLY A 45 1.07 6.78 -18.90
N GLU A 46 0.04 6.53 -18.10
CA GLU A 46 -0.01 6.97 -16.69
C GLU A 46 0.49 5.89 -15.72
N TRP A 47 0.69 6.26 -14.46
CA TRP A 47 1.08 5.40 -13.34
C TRP A 47 0.24 5.78 -12.12
N ARG A 48 -1.06 5.45 -12.16
CA ARG A 48 -2.04 5.87 -11.14
C ARG A 48 -1.98 5.09 -9.83
N TYR A 49 -1.42 3.88 -9.84
CA TYR A 49 -1.31 3.02 -8.66
C TYR A 49 0.16 2.84 -8.28
N TRP A 50 0.43 2.50 -7.02
CA TRP A 50 1.81 2.18 -6.57
C TRP A 50 2.48 1.11 -7.45
N GLY A 51 1.71 0.09 -7.85
CA GLY A 51 2.15 -0.98 -8.74
C GLY A 51 2.00 -0.69 -10.24
N GLY A 52 1.77 0.56 -10.65
CA GLY A 52 1.50 0.98 -12.03
C GLY A 52 0.01 0.94 -12.35
N ASP A 53 -0.61 -0.24 -12.22
CA ASP A 53 -2.04 -0.47 -12.35
C ASP A 53 -2.62 -1.12 -11.08
N ALA A 54 -3.95 -1.30 -11.01
CA ALA A 54 -4.59 -1.94 -9.86
C ALA A 54 -4.12 -3.40 -9.66
N TRP A 55 -3.64 -4.05 -10.72
CA TRP A 55 -3.17 -5.44 -10.71
C TRP A 55 -1.70 -5.55 -10.26
N SER A 56 -1.06 -4.41 -9.96
CA SER A 56 0.35 -4.25 -9.62
C SER A 56 1.31 -4.87 -10.64
N THR A 57 1.01 -4.79 -11.94
CA THR A 57 1.89 -5.39 -12.97
C THR A 57 3.27 -4.75 -13.08
N ARG A 58 3.41 -3.50 -12.65
CA ARG A 58 4.59 -2.65 -12.85
C ARG A 58 5.03 -2.57 -14.31
N TYR A 59 4.08 -2.71 -15.23
CA TYR A 59 4.31 -2.69 -16.66
C TYR A 59 3.83 -1.38 -17.29
N SER A 60 4.62 -0.83 -18.19
CA SER A 60 4.23 0.29 -19.06
C SER A 60 4.16 -0.19 -20.50
N SER A 61 3.10 0.20 -21.21
CA SER A 61 2.96 -0.08 -22.64
C SER A 61 3.72 0.90 -23.54
N LEU A 62 4.33 1.94 -22.96
CA LEU A 62 5.16 2.89 -23.71
C LEU A 62 6.41 2.18 -24.24
N ASN A 63 6.75 2.46 -25.49
CA ASN A 63 7.84 1.80 -26.22
C ASN A 63 8.80 2.81 -26.89
N GLN A 64 8.74 4.09 -26.52
CA GLN A 64 9.68 5.09 -27.02
C GLN A 64 11.13 4.75 -26.61
N ILE A 65 11.32 4.20 -25.41
CA ILE A 65 12.60 3.72 -24.90
C ILE A 65 12.59 2.19 -25.00
N ASP A 66 13.58 1.62 -25.68
CA ASP A 66 13.74 0.19 -25.89
C ASP A 66 15.21 -0.24 -25.89
N ALA A 67 15.47 -1.53 -26.16
CA ALA A 67 16.81 -2.09 -26.14
C ALA A 67 17.76 -1.47 -27.19
N SER A 68 17.23 -0.87 -28.26
CA SER A 68 18.04 -0.24 -29.32
C SER A 68 18.54 1.15 -28.95
N ASN A 69 17.85 1.85 -28.04
CA ASN A 69 18.17 3.25 -27.69
C ASN A 69 18.41 3.50 -26.19
N PHE A 70 18.26 2.50 -25.31
CA PHE A 70 18.49 2.66 -23.86
C PHE A 70 19.84 3.28 -23.51
N GLY A 71 20.89 2.99 -24.29
CA GLY A 71 22.24 3.54 -24.10
C GLY A 71 22.36 5.06 -24.29
N SER A 72 21.36 5.73 -24.87
CA SER A 72 21.35 7.18 -25.08
C SER A 72 20.56 7.95 -24.01
N LEU A 73 20.08 7.28 -22.95
CA LEU A 73 19.34 7.95 -21.88
C LEU A 73 20.20 9.00 -21.16
N GLN A 74 19.59 10.15 -20.90
CA GLN A 74 20.18 11.24 -20.15
C GLN A 74 19.22 11.69 -19.05
N VAL A 75 19.76 12.23 -17.97
CA VAL A 75 18.96 12.85 -16.92
C VAL A 75 18.29 14.09 -17.50
N ALA A 76 16.96 14.12 -17.52
CA ALA A 76 16.20 15.29 -17.95
C ALA A 76 16.18 16.39 -16.87
N TRP A 77 15.96 16.00 -15.62
CA TRP A 77 15.99 16.87 -14.43
C TRP A 77 16.10 16.01 -13.17
N GLN A 78 16.37 16.65 -12.03
CA GLN A 78 16.39 16.01 -10.71
C GLN A 78 15.58 16.85 -9.71
N TRP A 79 14.76 16.19 -8.89
CA TRP A 79 14.04 16.83 -7.80
C TRP A 79 14.63 16.39 -6.46
N ASN A 80 15.10 17.34 -5.66
CA ASN A 80 15.83 17.07 -4.42
C ASN A 80 14.87 16.97 -3.22
N ALA A 81 14.33 15.77 -2.97
CA ALA A 81 13.52 15.48 -1.79
C ALA A 81 14.24 15.79 -0.46
N GLY A 82 15.57 15.60 -0.43
CA GLY A 82 16.40 15.83 0.75
C GLY A 82 16.53 17.30 1.14
N ALA A 83 16.26 18.24 0.22
CA ALA A 83 16.23 19.66 0.52
C ALA A 83 15.14 20.04 1.55
N PHE A 84 14.14 19.17 1.74
CA PHE A 84 13.05 19.39 2.68
C PHE A 84 13.25 18.68 4.03
N GLY A 85 14.31 17.88 4.18
CA GLY A 85 14.60 17.08 5.36
C GLY A 85 15.24 15.73 5.03
N SER A 86 15.88 15.11 6.02
CA SER A 86 16.50 13.80 5.86
C SER A 86 15.48 12.66 5.85
N ASP A 87 15.84 11.58 5.16
CA ASP A 87 15.21 10.26 5.26
C ASP A 87 16.20 9.21 4.72
N GLU A 88 16.74 8.38 5.62
CA GLU A 88 17.67 7.31 5.27
C GLU A 88 16.96 6.07 4.71
N TYR A 89 15.62 6.03 4.77
CA TYR A 89 14.77 4.92 4.35
C TYR A 89 13.80 5.32 3.22
N TYR A 90 14.25 6.19 2.31
CA TYR A 90 13.46 6.72 1.20
C TYR A 90 13.12 5.64 0.15
N ARG A 91 11.85 5.21 0.12
CA ARG A 91 11.38 4.05 -0.68
C ARG A 91 10.09 4.34 -1.45
N THR A 92 9.83 5.60 -1.75
CA THR A 92 8.61 6.03 -2.44
C THR A 92 8.62 5.60 -3.91
N THR A 93 7.46 5.20 -4.43
CA THR A 93 7.18 5.14 -5.87
C THR A 93 6.32 6.34 -6.25
N PRO A 94 6.82 7.29 -7.07
CA PRO A 94 5.99 8.38 -7.56
C PRO A 94 4.82 7.89 -8.40
N LEU A 95 3.70 8.60 -8.34
CA LEU A 95 2.56 8.41 -9.23
C LEU A 95 2.64 9.43 -10.37
N TYR A 96 2.21 9.04 -11.57
CA TYR A 96 2.00 9.96 -12.68
C TYR A 96 0.54 9.88 -13.09
N ALA A 97 -0.21 10.96 -12.91
CA ALA A 97 -1.62 10.98 -13.24
C ALA A 97 -2.04 12.38 -13.70
N ASN A 98 -2.83 12.44 -14.76
CA ASN A 98 -3.41 13.67 -15.29
C ASN A 98 -2.39 14.80 -15.49
N GLY A 99 -1.21 14.44 -16.03
CA GLY A 99 -0.13 15.38 -16.33
C GLY A 99 0.70 15.86 -15.14
N ARG A 100 0.56 15.25 -13.95
CA ARG A 100 1.32 15.62 -12.74
C ARG A 100 2.02 14.42 -12.14
N LEU A 101 3.21 14.64 -11.58
CA LEU A 101 3.88 13.68 -10.73
C LEU A 101 3.50 13.93 -9.27
N PHE A 102 3.20 12.87 -8.53
CA PHE A 102 2.92 12.94 -7.10
C PHE A 102 3.88 12.04 -6.33
N THR A 103 4.47 12.55 -5.26
CA THR A 103 5.36 11.79 -4.39
C THR A 103 5.33 12.29 -2.95
N VAL A 104 6.05 11.62 -2.07
CA VAL A 104 6.27 12.02 -0.68
C VAL A 104 7.74 12.30 -0.43
N ALA A 105 8.05 13.20 0.50
CA ALA A 105 9.41 13.52 0.92
C ALA A 105 9.59 13.46 2.44
N THR A 106 10.79 13.06 2.87
CA THR A 106 11.33 13.14 4.24
C THR A 106 10.63 12.27 5.28
N THR A 107 11.18 12.21 6.50
CA THR A 107 10.54 11.57 7.67
C THR A 107 9.19 12.17 8.09
N ARG A 108 8.83 13.35 7.57
CA ARG A 108 7.52 13.99 7.79
C ARG A 108 6.47 13.56 6.77
N ARG A 109 6.84 12.79 5.74
CA ARG A 109 5.95 12.35 4.65
C ARG A 109 5.18 13.52 4.03
N ILE A 110 5.96 14.51 3.60
CA ILE A 110 5.45 15.70 2.92
C ILE A 110 4.96 15.27 1.54
N ALA A 111 3.65 15.34 1.29
CA ALA A 111 3.09 15.07 -0.04
C ALA A 111 3.46 16.23 -0.98
N ALA A 112 3.81 15.92 -2.22
CA ALA A 112 4.20 16.91 -3.21
C ALA A 112 3.63 16.57 -4.59
N ALA A 113 3.27 17.61 -5.35
CA ALA A 113 3.09 17.53 -6.79
C ALA A 113 4.22 18.24 -7.52
N ILE A 114 4.62 17.66 -8.64
CA ILE A 114 5.76 18.08 -9.44
C ILE A 114 5.32 18.12 -10.91
N ASP A 115 5.76 19.15 -11.64
CA ASP A 115 5.62 19.19 -13.09
C ASP A 115 6.60 18.20 -13.73
N PRO A 116 6.11 17.16 -14.45
CA PRO A 116 6.97 16.15 -15.06
C PRO A 116 7.91 16.69 -16.14
N ALA A 117 7.63 17.84 -16.76
CA ALA A 117 8.40 18.37 -17.87
C ALA A 117 9.73 18.98 -17.42
N ASN A 118 9.75 19.60 -16.23
CA ASN A 118 10.88 20.40 -15.78
C ASN A 118 11.30 20.15 -14.31
N GLY A 119 10.54 19.35 -13.54
CA GLY A 119 10.81 19.06 -12.14
C GLY A 119 10.39 20.17 -11.16
N GLU A 120 9.63 21.16 -11.60
CA GLU A 120 9.12 22.24 -10.74
C GLU A 120 8.13 21.71 -9.70
N THR A 121 8.27 22.16 -8.44
CA THR A 121 7.33 21.80 -7.38
C THR A 121 6.07 22.65 -7.50
N LEU A 122 4.94 22.01 -7.80
CA LEU A 122 3.66 22.69 -7.97
C LEU A 122 3.00 23.00 -6.62
N TRP A 123 3.01 22.04 -5.70
CA TRP A 123 2.54 22.22 -4.34
C TRP A 123 3.20 21.20 -3.40
N MET A 124 3.20 21.52 -2.12
CA MET A 124 3.56 20.59 -1.03
C MET A 124 2.55 20.69 0.10
N TRP A 125 2.27 19.57 0.74
CA TRP A 125 1.39 19.49 1.89
C TRP A 125 2.01 18.63 3.00
N ARG A 126 1.88 19.10 4.25
CA ARG A 126 2.25 18.33 5.45
C ARG A 126 1.25 18.62 6.56
N LEU A 127 0.99 17.60 7.39
CA LEU A 127 0.29 17.77 8.64
C LEU A 127 1.30 18.02 9.77
N ASP A 128 1.02 18.99 10.63
CA ASP A 128 1.72 19.09 11.92
C ASP A 128 1.05 18.16 12.93
N GLU A 129 1.66 17.00 13.13
CA GLU A 129 1.11 15.94 14.00
C GLU A 129 1.63 16.03 15.43
N GLY A 130 2.47 17.02 15.74
CA GLY A 130 3.01 17.23 17.07
C GLY A 130 3.65 15.96 17.66
N ILE A 131 3.22 15.58 18.86
CA ILE A 131 3.71 14.39 19.58
C ILE A 131 3.39 13.08 18.85
N ARG A 132 2.29 12.99 18.10
CA ARG A 132 1.94 11.75 17.36
C ARG A 132 2.99 11.39 16.32
N TRP A 133 3.55 12.37 15.60
CA TRP A 133 4.69 12.10 14.73
C TRP A 133 5.89 11.63 15.52
N GLN A 134 6.24 12.31 16.63
CA GLN A 134 7.41 11.97 17.46
C GLN A 134 7.35 10.55 18.05
N LYS A 135 6.14 10.04 18.32
CA LYS A 135 5.88 8.70 18.85
C LYS A 135 5.54 7.66 17.77
N ALA A 136 5.51 8.04 16.49
CA ALA A 136 5.16 7.12 15.42
C ALA A 136 6.25 6.03 15.23
N PRO A 137 5.91 4.73 15.20
CA PRO A 137 6.90 3.67 14.99
C PRO A 137 7.49 3.63 13.56
N ARG A 138 6.96 4.42 12.62
CA ARG A 138 7.35 4.43 11.19
C ARG A 138 7.56 5.86 10.66
N GLN A 139 8.54 6.57 11.23
CA GLN A 139 8.94 7.94 10.85
C GLN A 139 9.81 7.99 9.59
N PHE A 140 9.23 7.67 8.44
CA PHE A 140 9.88 7.79 7.13
C PHE A 140 8.85 8.14 6.06
N ALA A 141 9.31 8.54 4.87
CA ALA A 141 8.45 8.97 3.75
C ALA A 141 7.43 7.89 3.37
N GLY A 142 7.75 6.62 3.58
CA GLY A 142 6.89 5.50 3.24
C GLY A 142 7.06 5.08 1.79
N ARG A 143 6.09 4.33 1.26
CA ARG A 143 6.16 3.77 -0.10
C ARG A 143 5.46 4.61 -1.17
N GLY A 144 4.77 5.68 -0.80
CA GLY A 144 4.15 6.61 -1.74
C GLY A 144 2.76 7.08 -1.32
N LEU A 145 1.95 7.38 -2.32
CA LEU A 145 0.61 7.95 -2.21
C LEU A 145 -0.42 7.05 -2.91
N ALA A 146 -1.69 7.38 -2.76
CA ALA A 146 -2.75 6.87 -3.62
C ALA A 146 -3.37 8.01 -4.43
N TYR A 147 -3.97 7.68 -5.56
CA TYR A 147 -4.65 8.61 -6.45
C TYR A 147 -6.06 8.12 -6.74
N TRP A 148 -7.01 9.05 -6.84
CA TRP A 148 -8.39 8.76 -7.22
C TRP A 148 -8.98 9.88 -8.08
N THR A 149 -9.86 9.52 -9.00
CA THR A 149 -10.67 10.46 -9.76
C THR A 149 -11.93 9.78 -10.29
N ASP A 150 -13.05 10.50 -10.31
CA ASP A 150 -14.29 10.13 -11.00
C ASP A 150 -14.45 10.85 -12.36
N GLY A 151 -13.40 11.55 -12.80
CA GLY A 151 -13.39 12.39 -14.00
C GLY A 151 -13.84 13.83 -13.77
N HIS A 152 -14.43 14.15 -12.61
CA HIS A 152 -14.74 15.50 -12.18
C HIS A 152 -13.78 15.95 -11.06
N ASP A 153 -13.80 15.22 -9.94
CA ASP A 153 -12.91 15.43 -8.81
C ASP A 153 -11.63 14.60 -8.99
N GLU A 154 -10.55 15.14 -8.44
CA GLU A 154 -9.21 14.54 -8.53
C GLU A 154 -8.53 14.65 -7.17
N ARG A 155 -8.12 13.52 -6.61
CA ARG A 155 -7.61 13.43 -5.25
C ARG A 155 -6.30 12.67 -5.17
N VAL A 156 -5.42 13.19 -4.32
CA VAL A 156 -4.23 12.50 -3.84
C VAL A 156 -4.44 12.17 -2.37
N ILE A 157 -4.23 10.92 -2.02
CA ILE A 157 -4.48 10.40 -0.68
C ILE A 157 -3.15 10.03 -0.05
N VAL A 158 -2.92 10.55 1.15
CA VAL A 158 -1.72 10.29 1.95
C VAL A 158 -2.12 9.80 3.34
N ILE A 159 -1.44 8.77 3.81
CA ILE A 159 -1.50 8.37 5.22
C ILE A 159 -0.25 8.93 5.87
N THR A 160 -0.34 9.69 6.96
CA THR A 160 0.81 10.30 7.64
C THR A 160 1.48 9.35 8.65
N PRO A 161 2.72 9.61 9.11
CA PRO A 161 3.38 8.80 10.12
C PRO A 161 2.59 8.70 11.44
N GLY A 162 1.99 9.79 11.90
CA GLY A 162 1.11 9.81 13.07
C GLY A 162 -0.28 9.19 12.83
N TYR A 163 -0.46 8.46 11.72
CA TYR A 163 -1.64 7.65 11.40
C TYR A 163 -2.91 8.48 11.19
N HIS A 164 -2.81 9.51 10.33
CA HIS A 164 -3.94 10.24 9.79
C HIS A 164 -4.07 9.96 8.29
N LEU A 165 -5.29 9.80 7.80
CA LEU A 165 -5.60 9.69 6.37
C LEU A 165 -6.05 11.06 5.87
N ALA A 166 -5.33 11.65 4.93
CA ALA A 166 -5.68 12.92 4.32
C ALA A 166 -6.05 12.75 2.84
N SER A 167 -7.09 13.46 2.42
CA SER A 167 -7.51 13.59 1.02
C SER A 167 -7.22 15.02 0.56
N LEU A 168 -6.39 15.16 -0.47
CA LEU A 168 -5.94 16.43 -1.01
C LEU A 168 -6.43 16.60 -2.44
N ASP A 169 -6.87 17.80 -2.80
CA ASP A 169 -7.11 18.15 -4.20
C ASP A 169 -5.81 18.01 -5.00
N ALA A 170 -5.83 17.21 -6.05
CA ALA A 170 -4.62 16.84 -6.79
C ALA A 170 -3.96 18.04 -7.49
N LYS A 171 -4.71 19.10 -7.81
CA LYS A 171 -4.20 20.27 -8.53
C LYS A 171 -3.57 21.30 -7.59
N THR A 172 -4.12 21.44 -6.39
CA THR A 172 -3.77 22.53 -5.46
C THR A 172 -3.08 22.06 -4.19
N GLY A 173 -3.17 20.78 -3.85
CA GLY A 173 -2.69 20.24 -2.57
C GLY A 173 -3.55 20.65 -1.37
N ALA A 174 -4.66 21.37 -1.59
CA ALA A 174 -5.57 21.78 -0.54
C ALA A 174 -6.34 20.57 0.02
N PRO A 175 -6.49 20.42 1.35
CA PRO A 175 -7.30 19.35 1.93
C PRO A 175 -8.76 19.43 1.46
N ASP A 176 -9.38 18.28 1.16
CA ASP A 176 -10.78 18.22 0.76
C ASP A 176 -11.69 18.52 1.97
N PRO A 177 -12.40 19.67 2.00
CA PRO A 177 -13.19 20.04 3.17
C PRO A 177 -14.34 19.09 3.47
N LYS A 178 -14.75 18.24 2.52
CA LYS A 178 -15.82 17.23 2.70
C LYS A 178 -15.30 15.92 3.29
N PHE A 179 -14.00 15.71 3.31
CA PHE A 179 -13.38 14.47 3.75
C PHE A 179 -13.02 14.53 5.24
N GLY A 180 -13.64 13.68 6.07
CA GLY A 180 -13.40 13.66 7.51
C GLY A 180 -13.58 15.03 8.16
N LYS A 181 -12.63 15.43 9.01
CA LYS A 181 -12.55 16.76 9.60
C LYS A 181 -11.55 17.62 8.82
N ASN A 182 -12.05 18.48 7.93
CA ASN A 182 -11.25 19.40 7.12
C ASN A 182 -10.17 18.69 6.28
N GLY A 183 -10.53 17.60 5.61
CA GLY A 183 -9.64 16.81 4.75
C GLY A 183 -8.92 15.66 5.43
N ILE A 184 -9.18 15.42 6.72
CA ILE A 184 -8.41 14.48 7.53
C ILE A 184 -9.33 13.53 8.31
N VAL A 185 -9.03 12.24 8.24
CA VAL A 185 -9.58 11.19 9.10
C VAL A 185 -8.48 10.71 10.06
N ASP A 186 -8.77 10.71 11.36
CA ASP A 186 -7.88 10.08 12.34
C ASP A 186 -8.04 8.56 12.27
N LEU A 187 -7.00 7.85 11.83
CA LEU A 187 -7.05 6.40 11.72
C LEU A 187 -6.91 5.69 13.08
N MET A 188 -6.52 6.36 14.16
CA MET A 188 -6.59 5.75 15.49
C MET A 188 -8.03 5.62 15.98
N ASP A 189 -8.91 6.53 15.54
CA ASP A 189 -10.34 6.42 15.79
C ASP A 189 -10.96 5.20 15.07
N GLY A 190 -12.00 4.62 15.66
CA GLY A 190 -12.68 3.43 15.15
C GLY A 190 -11.91 2.11 15.32
N LEU A 191 -10.70 2.12 15.91
CA LEU A 191 -9.98 0.88 16.22
C LEU A 191 -10.51 0.15 17.46
N GLY A 192 -11.23 0.86 18.34
CA GLY A 192 -11.79 0.31 19.58
C GLY A 192 -10.89 0.50 20.81
N PHE A 193 -9.91 1.41 20.73
CA PHE A 193 -9.05 1.78 21.85
C PHE A 193 -9.38 3.20 22.33
N PRO A 194 -9.28 3.48 23.65
CA PRO A 194 -9.45 4.82 24.16
C PRO A 194 -8.32 5.72 23.65
N LEU A 195 -8.68 6.90 23.14
CA LEU A 195 -7.72 7.95 22.83
C LEU A 195 -7.48 8.78 24.09
N VAL A 196 -6.22 8.94 24.46
CA VAL A 196 -5.77 9.70 25.62
C VAL A 196 -4.88 10.84 25.15
N PRO A 197 -4.84 11.98 25.87
CA PRO A 197 -3.86 13.01 25.60
C PRO A 197 -2.44 12.46 25.71
N LEU A 198 -1.58 12.82 24.76
CA LEU A 198 -0.17 12.44 24.74
C LEU A 198 0.68 13.56 25.34
N ALA A 199 1.71 13.21 26.11
CA ALA A 199 2.67 14.16 26.66
C ALA A 199 4.12 13.79 26.34
N VAL A 200 5.03 14.77 26.44
CA VAL A 200 6.46 14.58 26.10
C VAL A 200 7.32 14.14 27.28
N ASP A 201 6.83 14.25 28.51
CA ASP A 201 7.52 13.82 29.73
C ASP A 201 7.32 12.34 30.09
N ASP A 202 6.86 11.49 29.14
CA ASP A 202 7.06 10.03 29.18
C ASP A 202 8.53 9.63 28.87
N THR A 203 9.46 10.56 29.18
CA THR A 203 10.93 10.61 29.10
C THR A 203 11.65 9.77 28.04
N GLY A 204 11.48 10.10 26.75
CA GLY A 204 12.53 9.91 25.75
C GLY A 204 12.05 9.86 24.29
N PRO A 205 12.96 10.01 23.29
CA PRO A 205 12.72 9.31 22.02
C PRO A 205 12.44 7.84 22.36
N LEU A 206 11.63 7.16 21.56
CA LEU A 206 11.43 5.71 21.68
C LEU A 206 12.79 4.99 21.55
N ILE A 207 13.58 4.94 22.63
CA ILE A 207 14.28 3.72 22.96
C ILE A 207 13.15 2.72 23.18
N ILE A 208 13.27 1.59 22.53
CA ILE A 208 12.38 0.44 22.65
C ILE A 208 12.50 -0.08 24.09
N SER A 209 11.95 0.65 25.07
CA SER A 209 11.90 0.25 26.47
C SER A 209 10.75 0.95 27.18
N ASP A 210 9.84 0.15 27.70
CA ASP A 210 8.73 0.57 28.57
C ASP A 210 9.22 0.94 30.00
N ALA A 211 10.45 1.47 30.12
CA ALA A 211 11.07 1.72 31.42
C ALA A 211 10.53 2.98 32.13
N ALA A 212 9.71 3.78 31.45
CA ALA A 212 8.99 4.90 32.06
C ALA A 212 7.51 4.53 32.29
N PRO A 213 6.96 4.70 33.52
CA PRO A 213 5.53 4.54 33.74
C PRO A 213 4.76 5.51 32.83
N PRO A 214 3.74 5.05 32.07
CA PRO A 214 2.98 5.91 31.19
C PRO A 214 2.26 7.00 32.01
N ARG A 215 2.51 8.27 31.69
CA ARG A 215 1.86 9.37 32.37
C ARG A 215 0.53 9.71 31.70
N LYS A 216 -0.49 9.99 32.52
CA LYS A 216 -1.75 10.60 32.07
C LYS A 216 -1.61 12.12 32.02
N ALA A 217 -1.99 12.78 30.92
CA ALA A 217 -2.07 14.24 30.91
C ALA A 217 -3.18 14.74 31.84
N ARG A 218 -2.96 15.91 32.46
CA ARG A 218 -3.93 16.53 33.38
C ARG A 218 -4.71 17.65 32.67
N PRO A 219 -5.95 17.95 33.10
CA PRO A 219 -6.69 19.11 32.60
C PRO A 219 -5.89 20.41 32.80
N GLY A 220 -5.73 21.21 31.73
CA GLY A 220 -5.00 22.49 31.74
C GLY A 220 -3.50 22.41 31.42
N GLU A 221 -3.00 21.23 31.08
CA GLU A 221 -1.60 21.04 30.69
C GLU A 221 -1.31 21.61 29.28
N THR A 222 -0.20 22.34 29.13
CA THR A 222 0.17 23.08 27.90
C THR A 222 1.59 22.73 27.44
N TRP A 223 1.83 22.87 26.13
CA TRP A 223 3.13 22.62 25.50
C TRP A 223 4.12 23.76 25.72
N ASP A 224 5.32 23.42 26.20
CA ASP A 224 6.48 24.33 26.22
C ASP A 224 7.33 24.08 24.95
N PRO A 225 7.34 25.02 23.98
CA PRO A 225 8.06 24.84 22.72
C PRO A 225 9.59 24.87 22.85
N VAL A 226 10.12 25.36 23.98
CA VAL A 226 11.55 25.46 24.24
C VAL A 226 12.05 24.20 24.94
N LYS A 227 11.36 23.79 26.00
CA LYS A 227 11.73 22.59 26.79
C LYS A 227 11.23 21.30 26.16
N LYS A 228 10.29 21.40 25.22
CA LYS A 228 9.58 20.28 24.61
C LYS A 228 8.90 19.41 25.69
N ILE A 229 8.13 19.99 26.59
CA ILE A 229 7.40 19.26 27.65
C ILE A 229 5.91 19.63 27.67
N GLY A 230 5.08 18.75 28.22
CA GLY A 230 3.62 18.93 28.32
C GLY A 230 2.84 18.27 27.17
N ALA A 231 1.51 18.36 27.23
CA ALA A 231 0.61 17.94 26.17
C ALA A 231 0.39 19.11 25.19
N ASP A 232 0.63 18.88 23.91
CA ASP A 232 0.32 19.84 22.84
C ASP A 232 -1.16 19.79 22.41
N GLY A 233 -1.99 19.07 23.18
CA GLY A 233 -3.39 18.81 22.88
C GLY A 233 -3.61 17.63 21.93
N THR A 234 -2.55 16.97 21.45
CA THR A 234 -2.69 15.75 20.64
C THR A 234 -3.21 14.60 21.50
N ILE A 235 -4.12 13.82 20.91
CA ILE A 235 -4.64 12.57 21.48
C ILE A 235 -4.20 11.40 20.61
N GLY A 236 -3.98 10.25 21.23
CA GLY A 236 -3.65 9.02 20.52
C GLY A 236 -3.97 7.80 21.38
N ILE A 237 -3.71 6.61 20.86
CA ILE A 237 -3.92 5.37 21.63
C ILE A 237 -2.96 5.37 22.81
N ASP A 238 -3.47 4.97 23.98
CA ASP A 238 -2.66 4.77 25.19
C ASP A 238 -1.43 3.89 24.86
N PRO A 239 -0.19 4.39 25.02
CA PRO A 239 1.02 3.63 24.74
C PRO A 239 1.08 2.28 25.48
N ALA A 240 0.40 2.14 26.62
CA ALA A 240 0.29 0.87 27.33
C ALA A 240 -0.42 -0.23 26.52
N GLN A 241 -1.26 0.14 25.55
CA GLN A 241 -1.97 -0.80 24.67
C GLN A 241 -1.10 -1.27 23.49
N GLY A 242 -0.05 -0.51 23.15
CA GLY A 242 0.85 -0.78 22.04
C GLY A 242 0.94 0.38 21.04
N GLN A 243 1.44 0.08 19.85
CA GLN A 243 1.75 1.08 18.82
C GLN A 243 1.23 0.65 17.44
N ILE A 244 0.80 1.65 16.66
CA ILE A 244 0.31 1.47 15.30
C ILE A 244 0.78 2.63 14.43
N ALA A 245 1.07 2.34 13.16
CA ALA A 245 1.39 3.34 12.14
C ALA A 245 0.98 2.83 10.76
N ASN A 246 1.55 3.43 9.73
CA ASN A 246 1.45 2.99 8.35
C ASN A 246 2.76 3.27 7.61
N SER A 247 3.13 2.36 6.70
CA SER A 247 4.30 2.49 5.84
C SER A 247 4.01 2.43 4.33
N SER A 248 2.80 2.06 3.93
CA SER A 248 2.39 1.89 2.53
C SER A 248 1.17 2.74 2.19
N PRO A 249 1.07 3.23 0.94
CA PRO A 249 -0.12 3.94 0.51
C PRO A 249 -1.36 3.05 0.63
N ALA A 250 -2.52 3.69 0.73
CA ALA A 250 -3.79 3.02 0.52
C ALA A 250 -3.88 2.48 -0.92
N ILE A 251 -4.84 1.59 -1.17
CA ILE A 251 -5.33 1.35 -2.53
C ILE A 251 -6.77 1.85 -2.62
N VAL A 252 -7.15 2.44 -3.75
CA VAL A 252 -8.52 2.88 -4.00
C VAL A 252 -9.16 1.96 -5.04
N VAL A 253 -10.29 1.36 -4.69
CA VAL A 253 -11.05 0.43 -5.55
C VAL A 253 -12.47 0.95 -5.69
N GLY A 254 -12.80 1.48 -6.88
CA GLY A 254 -13.99 2.30 -7.03
C GLY A 254 -13.90 3.53 -6.13
N ASP A 255 -14.89 3.71 -5.25
CA ASP A 255 -14.97 4.83 -4.32
C ASP A 255 -14.56 4.45 -2.88
N VAL A 256 -13.86 3.33 -2.71
CA VAL A 256 -13.41 2.86 -1.39
C VAL A 256 -11.89 2.92 -1.28
N ILE A 257 -11.42 3.71 -0.32
CA ILE A 257 -10.04 3.72 0.15
C ILE A 257 -9.84 2.54 1.10
N VAL A 258 -8.97 1.61 0.74
CA VAL A 258 -8.61 0.45 1.57
C VAL A 258 -7.26 0.70 2.24
N VAL A 259 -7.27 0.68 3.58
CA VAL A 259 -6.13 1.01 4.43
C VAL A 259 -5.87 -0.12 5.41
N GLY A 260 -4.62 -0.55 5.51
CA GLY A 260 -4.13 -1.31 6.65
C GLY A 260 -3.07 -0.54 7.43
N ASN A 261 -2.42 -1.26 8.33
CA ASN A 261 -1.48 -0.69 9.29
C ASN A 261 -0.07 -1.26 9.13
N SER A 262 0.84 -0.64 9.86
CA SER A 262 2.15 -1.18 10.19
C SER A 262 2.33 -1.13 11.70
N ALA A 263 3.19 -1.98 12.23
CA ALA A 263 3.60 -1.97 13.63
C ALA A 263 5.10 -1.70 13.78
N VAL A 264 5.56 -1.56 15.02
CA VAL A 264 6.98 -1.62 15.36
C VAL A 264 7.56 -2.99 14.98
N HIS A 265 8.86 -3.05 14.65
CA HIS A 265 9.54 -4.32 14.37
C HIS A 265 9.47 -5.25 15.58
N GLY A 266 9.27 -6.55 15.36
CA GLY A 266 9.07 -7.52 16.43
C GLY A 266 10.32 -8.32 16.81
N TYR A 267 11.52 -7.92 16.35
CA TYR A 267 12.80 -8.54 16.73
C TYR A 267 13.15 -8.38 18.22
N PHE A 268 12.67 -7.30 18.86
CA PHE A 268 12.89 -7.02 20.28
C PHE A 268 11.57 -6.62 20.95
N PRO A 269 10.62 -7.55 21.09
CA PRO A 269 9.33 -7.23 21.65
C PRO A 269 9.51 -6.94 23.15
N ILE A 270 9.14 -5.73 23.56
CA ILE A 270 9.17 -5.30 24.98
C ILE A 270 7.88 -5.63 25.73
N ARG A 271 6.87 -6.15 25.02
CA ARG A 271 5.57 -6.55 25.55
C ARG A 271 5.12 -7.87 24.94
N THR A 272 4.28 -8.57 25.70
CA THR A 272 3.62 -9.81 25.26
C THR A 272 2.35 -9.55 24.44
N HIS A 273 1.89 -8.30 24.32
CA HIS A 273 0.75 -7.91 23.48
C HIS A 273 1.04 -6.60 22.75
N ASN A 274 0.29 -6.31 21.68
CA ASN A 274 0.37 -5.06 20.93
C ASN A 274 -0.99 -4.77 20.26
N ILE A 275 -1.16 -3.61 19.64
CA ILE A 275 -2.33 -3.28 18.84
C ILE A 275 -2.42 -4.29 17.67
N PRO A 276 -3.53 -5.05 17.54
CA PRO A 276 -3.73 -5.93 16.40
C PRO A 276 -3.96 -5.14 15.11
N GLY A 277 -3.44 -5.65 14.00
CA GLY A 277 -3.73 -5.07 12.70
C GLY A 277 -5.19 -5.25 12.26
N ALA A 278 -5.63 -4.30 11.44
CA ALA A 278 -6.96 -4.30 10.84
C ALA A 278 -6.92 -3.66 9.46
N ILE A 279 -7.73 -4.19 8.55
CA ILE A 279 -8.02 -3.56 7.26
C ILE A 279 -9.29 -2.77 7.39
N ARG A 280 -9.31 -1.56 6.86
CA ARG A 280 -10.49 -0.69 6.89
C ARG A 280 -10.77 -0.09 5.52
N GLY A 281 -12.05 0.03 5.22
CA GLY A 281 -12.55 0.74 4.04
C GLY A 281 -13.12 2.08 4.44
N PHE A 282 -12.80 3.12 3.68
CA PHE A 282 -13.33 4.47 3.86
C PHE A 282 -13.92 4.96 2.53
N ASP A 283 -15.04 5.67 2.63
CA ASP A 283 -15.60 6.40 1.49
C ASP A 283 -14.62 7.47 1.01
N VAL A 284 -14.31 7.49 -0.28
CA VAL A 284 -13.31 8.41 -0.85
C VAL A 284 -13.76 9.87 -0.84
N HIS A 285 -15.06 10.14 -0.86
CA HIS A 285 -15.61 11.49 -0.90
C HIS A 285 -15.74 12.08 0.50
N THR A 286 -16.16 11.28 1.48
CA THR A 286 -16.48 11.78 2.83
C THR A 286 -15.50 11.35 3.90
N GLY A 287 -14.63 10.37 3.64
CA GLY A 287 -13.74 9.77 4.65
C GLY A 287 -14.48 8.96 5.71
N LYS A 288 -15.77 8.63 5.50
CA LYS A 288 -16.54 7.83 6.45
C LYS A 288 -16.05 6.38 6.42
N GLN A 289 -15.76 5.81 7.58
CA GLN A 289 -15.45 4.38 7.67
C GLN A 289 -16.68 3.55 7.26
N LEU A 290 -16.50 2.69 6.26
CA LEU A 290 -17.53 1.81 5.71
C LEU A 290 -17.53 0.44 6.39
N TRP A 291 -16.33 -0.10 6.65
CA TRP A 291 -16.15 -1.42 7.23
C TRP A 291 -14.76 -1.56 7.88
N LYS A 292 -14.63 -2.59 8.73
CA LYS A 292 -13.38 -3.01 9.38
C LYS A 292 -13.29 -4.54 9.33
N PHE A 293 -12.12 -5.05 9.00
CA PHE A 293 -11.77 -6.47 9.05
C PHE A 293 -10.60 -6.65 10.02
N ASN A 294 -10.78 -7.44 11.07
CA ASN A 294 -9.73 -7.72 12.04
C ASN A 294 -8.75 -8.76 11.47
N LEU A 295 -7.45 -8.45 11.42
CA LEU A 295 -6.44 -9.43 10.98
C LEU A 295 -6.14 -10.47 12.06
N ILE A 296 -6.41 -10.14 13.32
CA ILE A 296 -6.56 -11.12 14.40
C ILE A 296 -8.07 -11.27 14.71
N PRO A 297 -8.69 -12.38 14.31
CA PRO A 297 -10.12 -12.60 14.49
C PRO A 297 -10.46 -12.67 15.98
N GLN A 298 -11.45 -11.89 16.41
CA GLN A 298 -11.94 -11.88 17.79
C GLN A 298 -12.81 -13.12 18.07
N PRO A 299 -13.02 -13.50 19.34
CA PRO A 299 -13.85 -14.66 19.68
C PRO A 299 -15.21 -14.65 18.96
N GLY A 300 -15.52 -15.73 18.25
CA GLY A 300 -16.72 -15.87 17.41
C GLY A 300 -16.54 -15.48 15.94
N GLU A 301 -15.44 -14.83 15.57
CA GLU A 301 -15.06 -14.57 14.18
C GLU A 301 -14.35 -15.79 13.58
N PHE A 302 -14.44 -15.96 12.25
CA PHE A 302 -13.75 -17.04 11.54
C PHE A 302 -12.23 -16.97 11.77
N GLY A 303 -11.62 -18.09 12.13
CA GLY A 303 -10.18 -18.21 12.36
C GLY A 303 -9.76 -17.95 13.80
N ALA A 304 -10.66 -17.50 14.68
CA ALA A 304 -10.37 -17.29 16.10
C ALA A 304 -9.94 -18.59 16.80
N GLU A 305 -10.48 -19.73 16.36
CA GLU A 305 -10.12 -21.07 16.85
C GLU A 305 -8.67 -21.45 16.57
N SER A 306 -8.02 -20.80 15.59
CA SER A 306 -6.60 -21.02 15.29
C SER A 306 -5.63 -20.35 16.28
N TRP A 307 -6.16 -19.57 17.23
CA TRP A 307 -5.44 -18.99 18.36
C TRP A 307 -5.81 -19.75 19.63
N THR A 308 -5.12 -20.86 19.87
CA THR A 308 -5.60 -21.87 20.84
C THR A 308 -5.52 -21.41 22.30
N ARG A 309 -4.73 -20.38 22.60
CA ARG A 309 -4.71 -19.72 23.91
C ARG A 309 -5.78 -18.62 24.00
N SER A 310 -5.68 -17.62 23.14
CA SER A 310 -6.62 -16.49 23.07
C SER A 310 -6.34 -15.68 21.80
N SER A 311 -7.40 -15.16 21.17
CA SER A 311 -7.31 -14.11 20.13
C SER A 311 -7.82 -12.75 20.62
N LYS A 312 -8.26 -12.67 21.89
CA LYS A 312 -8.85 -11.47 22.48
C LYS A 312 -7.79 -10.39 22.62
N VAL A 313 -8.08 -9.19 22.11
CA VAL A 313 -7.22 -8.01 22.26
C VAL A 313 -6.80 -7.81 23.71
N GLY A 314 -5.49 -7.55 23.92
CA GLY A 314 -4.88 -7.36 25.24
C GLY A 314 -4.41 -8.65 25.92
N SER A 315 -4.65 -9.83 25.33
CA SER A 315 -4.08 -11.09 25.82
C SER A 315 -2.62 -11.24 25.37
N ASP A 316 -1.83 -12.00 26.12
CA ASP A 316 -0.48 -12.40 25.68
C ASP A 316 -0.52 -13.11 24.33
N GLY A 317 0.47 -12.81 23.48
CA GLY A 317 0.59 -13.32 22.11
C GLY A 317 -0.27 -12.57 21.09
N VAL A 318 -1.14 -11.65 21.50
CA VAL A 318 -2.09 -10.96 20.61
C VAL A 318 -1.59 -9.56 20.26
N GLY A 319 -1.35 -9.31 18.97
CA GLY A 319 -0.97 -8.00 18.45
C GLY A 319 -0.18 -8.07 17.14
N LYS A 320 0.29 -6.91 16.66
CA LYS A 320 1.07 -6.74 15.42
C LYS A 320 0.22 -7.09 14.19
N ASN A 321 0.20 -8.36 13.79
CA ASN A 321 -0.45 -8.93 12.60
C ASN A 321 -0.92 -7.89 11.57
N ASP A 322 0.03 -7.21 10.94
CA ASP A 322 -0.18 -5.95 10.22
C ASP A 322 -0.05 -6.15 8.70
N ALA A 323 -0.94 -5.54 7.92
CA ALA A 323 -0.87 -5.58 6.45
C ALA A 323 -0.06 -4.39 5.91
N TRP A 324 1.25 -4.40 6.19
CA TRP A 324 2.13 -3.26 5.93
C TRP A 324 2.58 -3.14 4.48
N ALA A 325 2.54 -4.20 3.69
CA ALA A 325 2.93 -4.18 2.27
C ALA A 325 1.85 -3.51 1.40
N PRO A 326 2.19 -2.98 0.21
CA PRO A 326 1.18 -2.49 -0.75
C PRO A 326 0.24 -3.61 -1.20
N TYR A 327 -0.95 -3.24 -1.68
CA TYR A 327 -2.00 -4.17 -2.10
C TYR A 327 -2.19 -4.18 -3.62
N SER A 328 -2.92 -5.19 -4.10
CA SER A 328 -3.45 -5.22 -5.46
C SER A 328 -4.97 -5.37 -5.42
N ALA A 329 -5.63 -5.06 -6.51
CA ALA A 329 -7.07 -5.18 -6.65
C ALA A 329 -7.47 -5.60 -8.05
N ASP A 330 -8.62 -6.26 -8.16
CA ASP A 330 -9.33 -6.46 -9.41
C ASP A 330 -10.64 -5.65 -9.36
N PRO A 331 -10.67 -4.43 -9.93
CA PRO A 331 -11.87 -3.61 -9.95
C PRO A 331 -13.07 -4.26 -10.64
N GLU A 332 -12.86 -5.15 -11.61
CA GLU A 332 -13.96 -5.86 -12.28
C GLU A 332 -14.64 -6.86 -11.35
N LEU A 333 -13.86 -7.52 -10.49
CA LEU A 333 -14.38 -8.44 -9.47
C LEU A 333 -14.79 -7.72 -8.18
N GLY A 334 -14.41 -6.44 -8.02
CA GLY A 334 -14.59 -5.68 -6.79
C GLY A 334 -13.77 -6.24 -5.61
N LEU A 335 -12.64 -6.89 -5.89
CA LEU A 335 -11.80 -7.55 -4.88
C LEU A 335 -10.49 -6.80 -4.64
N VAL A 336 -10.06 -6.80 -3.38
CA VAL A 336 -8.73 -6.35 -2.95
C VAL A 336 -7.97 -7.53 -2.34
N TYR A 337 -6.69 -7.64 -2.68
CA TYR A 337 -5.78 -8.72 -2.30
C TYR A 337 -4.71 -8.17 -1.37
N ILE A 338 -4.72 -8.65 -0.13
CA ILE A 338 -4.03 -8.05 1.00
C ILE A 338 -3.01 -9.05 1.56
N PRO A 339 -1.71 -8.87 1.29
CA PRO A 339 -0.66 -9.57 2.01
C PRO A 339 -0.69 -9.17 3.48
N VAL A 340 -0.72 -10.16 4.36
CA VAL A 340 -0.79 -9.97 5.81
C VAL A 340 0.55 -10.34 6.45
N GLY A 341 0.98 -9.47 7.37
CA GLY A 341 2.11 -9.64 8.27
C GLY A 341 2.01 -10.90 9.12
N MET A 342 3.09 -11.23 9.81
CA MET A 342 3.07 -12.27 10.83
C MET A 342 2.52 -11.74 12.17
N PRO A 343 2.07 -12.64 13.07
CA PRO A 343 1.70 -12.28 14.44
C PRO A 343 2.86 -11.72 15.27
N LEU A 344 2.55 -11.15 16.45
CA LEU A 344 3.53 -10.56 17.36
C LEU A 344 4.66 -11.54 17.75
N MET A 345 5.87 -11.00 17.91
CA MET A 345 7.13 -11.71 18.20
C MET A 345 7.64 -12.50 17.00
N ASP A 346 8.70 -11.96 16.39
CA ASP A 346 9.08 -12.37 15.03
C ASP A 346 9.77 -13.73 14.99
N GLU A 347 10.44 -14.07 16.09
CA GLU A 347 11.31 -15.25 16.20
C GLU A 347 10.88 -16.19 17.35
N TYR A 348 9.68 -15.99 17.93
CA TYR A 348 9.16 -16.81 19.03
C TYR A 348 7.63 -16.94 19.02
N GLY A 349 7.12 -18.16 19.16
CA GLY A 349 5.68 -18.47 19.06
C GLY A 349 4.96 -18.87 20.35
N GLY A 350 5.68 -19.09 21.45
CA GLY A 350 5.14 -19.77 22.65
C GLY A 350 3.99 -19.06 23.39
N HIS A 351 3.82 -17.76 23.18
CA HIS A 351 2.68 -16.99 23.74
C HIS A 351 1.39 -17.10 22.91
N ARG A 352 1.48 -17.58 21.65
CA ARG A 352 0.39 -17.59 20.67
C ARG A 352 0.25 -18.96 19.99
N PRO A 353 0.03 -20.06 20.72
CA PRO A 353 -0.09 -21.38 20.10
C PRO A 353 -1.21 -21.45 19.05
N GLY A 354 -1.02 -22.32 18.05
CA GLY A 354 -1.94 -22.53 16.92
C GLY A 354 -1.53 -21.81 15.63
N ASN A 355 -2.27 -22.01 14.53
CA ASN A 355 -1.89 -21.48 13.21
C ASN A 355 -1.95 -19.95 13.11
N ASN A 356 -2.63 -19.27 14.04
CA ASN A 356 -2.68 -17.81 14.15
C ASN A 356 -3.22 -17.08 12.90
N LEU A 357 -4.33 -17.54 12.34
CA LEU A 357 -4.98 -16.86 11.21
C LEU A 357 -5.37 -15.43 11.58
N PHE A 358 -5.20 -14.42 10.73
CA PHE A 358 -4.79 -14.49 9.32
C PHE A 358 -3.31 -14.16 9.10
N GLY A 359 -2.45 -14.48 10.08
CA GLY A 359 -1.02 -14.21 9.97
C GLY A 359 -0.38 -14.91 8.78
N THR A 360 0.60 -14.23 8.16
CA THR A 360 1.39 -14.70 7.02
C THR A 360 0.51 -15.32 5.93
N SER A 361 -0.52 -14.57 5.54
CA SER A 361 -1.54 -15.00 4.59
C SER A 361 -1.72 -13.97 3.47
N LEU A 362 -2.30 -14.40 2.36
CA LEU A 362 -2.98 -13.50 1.43
C LEU A 362 -4.48 -13.56 1.69
N VAL A 363 -5.08 -12.41 1.98
CA VAL A 363 -6.52 -12.27 2.24
C VAL A 363 -7.17 -11.53 1.08
N ALA A 364 -8.25 -12.10 0.53
CA ALA A 364 -9.08 -11.45 -0.48
C ALA A 364 -10.38 -10.94 0.16
N LEU A 365 -10.59 -9.64 0.09
CA LEU A 365 -11.79 -8.98 0.60
C LEU A 365 -12.60 -8.37 -0.55
N ASP A 366 -13.92 -8.35 -0.38
CA ASP A 366 -14.81 -7.48 -1.12
C ASP A 366 -14.50 -6.02 -0.76
N ALA A 367 -14.06 -5.22 -1.74
CA ALA A 367 -13.60 -3.87 -1.46
C ALA A 367 -14.71 -2.96 -0.92
N LYS A 368 -15.97 -3.19 -1.32
CA LYS A 368 -17.10 -2.36 -0.89
C LYS A 368 -17.59 -2.69 0.52
N THR A 369 -17.54 -3.96 0.89
CA THR A 369 -18.17 -4.45 2.14
C THR A 369 -17.19 -4.94 3.20
N GLY A 370 -15.92 -5.15 2.85
CA GLY A 370 -14.91 -5.73 3.74
C GLY A 370 -15.11 -7.22 4.01
N LYS A 371 -16.09 -7.88 3.37
CA LYS A 371 -16.37 -9.30 3.57
C LYS A 371 -15.25 -10.14 3.00
N ARG A 372 -14.73 -11.07 3.80
CA ARG A 372 -13.75 -12.08 3.37
C ARG A 372 -14.37 -12.98 2.30
N LYS A 373 -13.71 -13.06 1.13
CA LYS A 373 -14.07 -14.02 0.07
C LYS A 373 -13.29 -15.31 0.25
N TRP A 374 -11.98 -15.18 0.36
CA TRP A 374 -11.06 -16.28 0.61
C TRP A 374 -9.79 -15.76 1.28
N HIS A 375 -8.98 -16.68 1.79
CA HIS A 375 -7.61 -16.40 2.21
C HIS A 375 -6.77 -17.65 1.97
N PHE A 376 -5.45 -17.50 1.89
CA PHE A 376 -4.50 -18.60 1.87
C PHE A 376 -3.35 -18.27 2.81
N GLN A 377 -3.06 -19.15 3.76
CA GLN A 377 -1.96 -18.97 4.71
C GLN A 377 -0.69 -19.63 4.15
N PHE A 378 0.40 -18.86 4.03
CA PHE A 378 1.68 -19.32 3.48
C PHE A 378 2.57 -19.97 4.53
N VAL A 379 2.43 -19.53 5.78
CA VAL A 379 3.20 -20.06 6.92
C VAL A 379 2.25 -20.30 8.08
N HIS A 380 2.11 -21.56 8.48
CA HIS A 380 1.41 -21.96 9.69
C HIS A 380 2.26 -21.65 10.91
N HIS A 381 1.70 -20.91 11.88
CA HIS A 381 2.40 -20.55 13.12
C HIS A 381 3.78 -19.93 12.86
N ASP A 382 3.81 -18.83 12.10
CA ASP A 382 5.06 -18.17 11.70
C ASP A 382 5.90 -17.74 12.91
N ILE A 383 7.18 -18.11 12.92
CA ILE A 383 8.20 -17.75 13.92
C ILE A 383 9.53 -17.37 13.24
N TRP A 384 9.46 -16.92 11.98
CA TRP A 384 10.64 -16.67 11.14
C TRP A 384 10.63 -15.31 10.43
N ASP A 385 9.70 -14.41 10.76
CA ASP A 385 9.50 -13.16 10.03
C ASP A 385 9.28 -13.38 8.53
N TYR A 386 8.50 -14.40 8.15
CA TYR A 386 8.26 -14.78 6.76
C TYR A 386 7.00 -14.20 6.12
N ASP A 387 6.51 -13.08 6.66
CA ASP A 387 5.41 -12.34 6.07
C ASP A 387 5.68 -11.85 4.63
N SER A 388 4.60 -11.52 3.91
CA SER A 388 4.68 -11.12 2.50
C SER A 388 4.98 -9.62 2.34
N PRO A 389 6.14 -9.22 1.79
CA PRO A 389 6.60 -7.84 1.82
C PRO A 389 6.15 -6.99 0.63
N MET A 390 5.26 -7.52 -0.22
CA MET A 390 4.90 -6.91 -1.50
C MET A 390 3.48 -7.26 -1.96
N ALA A 391 2.92 -6.38 -2.78
CA ALA A 391 1.64 -6.61 -3.45
C ALA A 391 1.74 -7.83 -4.38
N PRO A 392 0.71 -8.69 -4.44
CA PRO A 392 0.70 -9.79 -5.40
C PRO A 392 0.42 -9.28 -6.81
N ASN A 393 0.94 -9.95 -7.83
CA ASN A 393 0.63 -9.64 -9.22
C ASN A 393 -0.65 -10.35 -9.66
N LEU A 394 -1.56 -9.64 -10.31
CA LEU A 394 -2.71 -10.27 -11.00
C LEU A 394 -2.38 -10.46 -12.48
N LEU A 395 -2.70 -11.63 -13.00
CA LEU A 395 -2.36 -12.00 -14.38
C LEU A 395 -3.48 -12.85 -15.00
N ASP A 396 -3.61 -12.75 -16.32
CA ASP A 396 -4.48 -13.63 -17.12
C ASP A 396 -3.59 -14.52 -18.00
N VAL A 397 -3.40 -15.76 -17.57
CA VAL A 397 -2.43 -16.69 -18.17
C VAL A 397 -3.12 -17.91 -18.78
N THR A 398 -2.41 -18.64 -19.62
CA THR A 398 -2.85 -19.95 -20.11
C THR A 398 -2.12 -21.05 -19.35
N VAL A 399 -2.87 -21.90 -18.65
CA VAL A 399 -2.34 -23.06 -17.92
C VAL A 399 -2.98 -24.32 -18.49
N ASN A 400 -2.18 -25.27 -18.98
CA ASN A 400 -2.66 -26.50 -19.61
C ASN A 400 -3.71 -26.24 -20.71
N GLY A 401 -3.48 -25.24 -21.55
CA GLY A 401 -4.39 -24.85 -22.64
C GLY A 401 -5.65 -24.09 -22.20
N ARG A 402 -5.86 -23.83 -20.91
CA ARG A 402 -7.02 -23.09 -20.39
C ARG A 402 -6.62 -21.70 -19.89
N ARG A 403 -7.41 -20.69 -20.25
CA ARG A 403 -7.25 -19.33 -19.70
C ARG A 403 -7.62 -19.34 -18.22
N ARG A 404 -6.77 -18.74 -17.37
CA ARG A 404 -6.93 -18.65 -15.92
C ARG A 404 -6.63 -17.23 -15.46
N LYS A 405 -7.47 -16.71 -14.55
CA LYS A 405 -7.25 -15.44 -13.85
C LYS A 405 -6.55 -15.75 -12.54
N ILE A 406 -5.27 -15.39 -12.44
CA ILE A 406 -4.42 -15.77 -11.32
C ILE A 406 -4.00 -14.58 -10.48
N VAL A 407 -3.65 -14.87 -9.23
CA VAL A 407 -2.91 -14.00 -8.32
C VAL A 407 -1.63 -14.73 -7.94
N ALA A 408 -0.49 -14.07 -8.14
CA ALA A 408 0.84 -14.60 -7.84
C ALA A 408 1.47 -13.78 -6.71
N GLN A 409 1.69 -14.42 -5.57
CA GLN A 409 2.31 -13.82 -4.40
C GLN A 409 3.72 -14.38 -4.22
N THR A 410 4.72 -13.52 -4.38
CA THR A 410 6.10 -13.77 -3.94
C THR A 410 6.21 -13.56 -2.42
N THR A 411 6.88 -14.47 -1.72
CA THR A 411 7.01 -14.42 -0.23
C THR A 411 8.47 -14.46 0.22
N LYS A 412 8.76 -14.02 1.44
CA LYS A 412 10.12 -14.07 2.03
C LYS A 412 10.72 -15.49 2.07
N GLN A 413 9.88 -16.53 2.00
CA GLN A 413 10.31 -17.93 1.92
C GLN A 413 11.02 -18.27 0.59
N GLY A 414 11.01 -17.38 -0.41
CA GLY A 414 11.61 -17.64 -1.74
C GLY A 414 10.70 -18.40 -2.71
N TRP A 415 9.40 -18.48 -2.41
CA TRP A 415 8.39 -19.15 -3.22
C TRP A 415 7.40 -18.17 -3.86
N VAL A 416 6.81 -18.58 -4.98
CA VAL A 416 5.65 -17.90 -5.58
C VAL A 416 4.40 -18.76 -5.39
N TYR A 417 3.49 -18.31 -4.54
CA TYR A 417 2.18 -18.93 -4.38
C TYR A 417 1.27 -18.41 -5.48
N THR A 418 0.80 -19.32 -6.33
CA THR A 418 -0.06 -18.98 -7.48
C THR A 418 -1.45 -19.57 -7.29
N LEU A 419 -2.44 -18.69 -7.13
CA LEU A 419 -3.82 -19.05 -6.81
C LEU A 419 -4.76 -18.52 -7.90
N ASP A 420 -5.92 -19.13 -8.05
CA ASP A 420 -7.04 -18.54 -8.78
C ASP A 420 -7.51 -17.29 -8.03
N ARG A 421 -7.49 -16.13 -8.67
CA ARG A 421 -7.73 -14.87 -7.95
C ARG A 421 -9.19 -14.69 -7.51
N LEU A 422 -10.12 -15.47 -8.05
CA LEU A 422 -11.52 -15.42 -7.64
C LEU A 422 -11.79 -16.31 -6.42
N THR A 423 -11.20 -17.50 -6.39
CA THR A 423 -11.55 -18.54 -5.40
C THR A 423 -10.47 -18.75 -4.32
N GLY A 424 -9.23 -18.37 -4.60
CA GLY A 424 -8.07 -18.67 -3.74
C GLY A 424 -7.55 -20.10 -3.89
N GLU A 425 -8.12 -20.90 -4.80
CA GLU A 425 -7.67 -22.27 -5.04
C GLU A 425 -6.30 -22.29 -5.72
N PRO A 426 -5.39 -23.19 -5.33
CA PRO A 426 -4.09 -23.30 -5.97
C PRO A 426 -4.18 -23.63 -7.46
N ILE A 427 -3.37 -22.94 -8.29
CA ILE A 427 -3.25 -23.27 -9.73
C ILE A 427 -2.48 -24.56 -9.94
N TRP A 428 -1.47 -24.79 -9.11
CA TRP A 428 -0.69 -26.03 -9.04
C TRP A 428 -0.73 -26.58 -7.62
N PRO A 429 -0.44 -27.89 -7.43
CA PRO A 429 -0.41 -28.48 -6.10
C PRO A 429 0.50 -27.70 -5.15
N ILE A 430 -0.01 -27.48 -3.94
CA ILE A 430 0.74 -27.01 -2.77
C ILE A 430 0.68 -28.14 -1.76
N VAL A 431 1.84 -28.61 -1.32
CA VAL A 431 1.98 -29.84 -0.53
C VAL A 431 2.30 -29.48 0.91
N GLU A 432 1.49 -29.97 1.84
CA GLU A 432 1.80 -29.93 3.28
C GLU A 432 3.02 -30.82 3.55
N THR A 433 4.14 -30.18 3.85
CA THR A 433 5.43 -30.86 4.04
C THR A 433 5.80 -30.83 5.51
N PRO A 434 6.16 -31.97 6.13
CA PRO A 434 6.67 -32.00 7.49
C PRO A 434 7.90 -31.10 7.65
N VAL A 435 7.92 -30.29 8.69
CA VAL A 435 9.02 -29.36 8.99
C VAL A 435 9.65 -29.68 10.34
N LEU A 436 10.83 -29.10 10.59
CA LEU A 436 11.52 -29.26 11.87
C LEU A 436 10.64 -28.75 13.03
N GLN A 437 10.68 -29.49 14.13
CA GLN A 437 9.97 -29.13 15.35
C GLN A 437 10.92 -28.45 16.32
N SER A 438 10.46 -27.41 17.01
CA SER A 438 11.30 -26.67 17.96
C SER A 438 11.61 -27.52 19.19
N GLU A 439 12.87 -27.45 19.63
CA GLU A 439 13.35 -27.99 20.91
C GLU A 439 13.43 -26.89 22.00
N VAL A 440 13.12 -25.64 21.66
CA VAL A 440 13.17 -24.50 22.58
C VAL A 440 12.04 -24.66 23.62
N PRO A 441 12.35 -24.64 24.93
CA PRO A 441 11.33 -24.80 25.96
C PRO A 441 10.19 -23.78 25.84
N GLY A 442 8.96 -24.29 25.79
CA GLY A 442 7.73 -23.49 25.73
C GLY A 442 7.39 -22.93 24.34
N GLU A 443 8.25 -23.08 23.35
CA GLU A 443 7.92 -22.78 21.96
C GLU A 443 7.07 -23.88 21.33
N GLN A 444 6.26 -23.51 20.34
CA GLN A 444 5.52 -24.45 19.51
C GLN A 444 5.86 -24.17 18.04
N THR A 445 5.80 -25.20 17.22
CA THR A 445 5.96 -25.12 15.76
C THR A 445 4.78 -25.81 15.10
N SER A 446 4.46 -25.42 13.86
CA SER A 446 3.53 -26.20 13.04
C SER A 446 4.17 -27.55 12.68
N LYS A 447 3.34 -28.59 12.54
CA LYS A 447 3.78 -29.93 12.09
C LYS A 447 4.18 -29.94 10.62
N THR A 448 3.50 -29.14 9.81
CA THR A 448 3.70 -29.04 8.36
C THR A 448 3.70 -27.59 7.91
N GLN A 449 4.26 -27.33 6.73
CA GLN A 449 4.13 -26.08 6.00
C GLN A 449 3.66 -26.32 4.56
N PRO A 450 2.86 -25.40 3.97
CA PRO A 450 2.41 -25.51 2.59
C PRO A 450 3.51 -25.09 1.62
N ILE A 451 4.07 -26.04 0.86
CA ILE A 451 5.14 -25.77 -0.12
C ILE A 451 4.59 -25.87 -1.55
N PRO A 452 4.65 -24.80 -2.38
CA PRO A 452 4.16 -24.85 -3.74
C PRO A 452 5.08 -25.66 -4.64
N THR A 453 4.50 -26.49 -5.51
CA THR A 453 5.26 -27.28 -6.49
C THR A 453 5.73 -26.47 -7.69
N ARG A 454 5.05 -25.36 -7.99
CA ARG A 454 5.34 -24.48 -9.13
C ARG A 454 4.94 -23.01 -8.85
N PRO A 455 5.63 -22.05 -9.48
CA PRO A 455 6.89 -22.21 -10.21
C PRO A 455 8.04 -22.64 -9.29
N ALA A 456 9.22 -22.93 -9.86
CA ALA A 456 10.41 -23.21 -9.06
C ALA A 456 10.70 -22.05 -8.09
N PRO A 457 11.32 -22.32 -6.92
CA PRO A 457 11.66 -21.25 -5.98
C PRO A 457 12.63 -20.28 -6.64
N TYR A 458 12.49 -19.00 -6.32
CA TYR A 458 13.35 -17.93 -6.87
C TYR A 458 14.52 -17.57 -5.96
N SER A 459 14.60 -18.19 -4.78
CA SER A 459 15.80 -18.20 -3.94
C SER A 459 16.22 -19.62 -3.61
N GLN A 460 17.47 -19.75 -3.16
CA GLN A 460 17.96 -21.00 -2.57
C GLN A 460 17.06 -21.42 -1.40
N GLN A 461 16.76 -22.72 -1.34
CA GLN A 461 16.00 -23.35 -0.27
C GLN A 461 16.96 -24.24 0.51
N GLY A 462 17.19 -23.91 1.79
CA GLY A 462 18.13 -24.62 2.68
C GLY A 462 19.62 -24.32 2.42
N LEU A 463 20.47 -24.83 3.30
CA LEU A 463 21.93 -24.73 3.20
C LEU A 463 22.50 -25.97 2.50
N ILE A 464 23.32 -25.77 1.47
CA ILE A 464 24.14 -26.84 0.87
C ILE A 464 25.55 -26.83 1.48
N GLU A 465 26.25 -27.95 1.46
CA GLU A 465 27.57 -28.11 2.12
C GLU A 465 28.61 -27.09 1.63
N SER A 466 28.57 -26.70 0.35
CA SER A 466 29.42 -25.66 -0.24
C SER A 466 29.10 -24.23 0.22
N THR A 467 27.99 -24.02 0.93
CA THR A 467 27.55 -22.72 1.47
C THR A 467 27.72 -22.59 2.99
N ARG A 468 28.30 -23.58 3.66
CA ARG A 468 28.67 -23.45 5.08
C ARG A 468 29.84 -22.48 5.22
N PRO A 469 29.77 -21.46 6.10
CA PRO A 469 30.94 -20.70 6.51
C PRO A 469 32.02 -21.65 7.05
N SER A 470 33.29 -21.38 6.74
CA SER A 470 34.41 -22.15 7.29
C SER A 470 34.34 -22.17 8.81
N SER A 471 34.80 -23.27 9.42
CA SER A 471 34.67 -23.63 10.84
C SER A 471 35.22 -22.62 11.87
N ASP A 472 35.76 -21.47 11.44
CA ASP A 472 36.36 -20.43 12.28
C ASP A 472 35.42 -19.26 12.63
N THR A 473 34.15 -19.29 12.21
CA THR A 473 33.17 -18.26 12.64
C THR A 473 32.43 -18.71 13.90
N PRO A 474 32.37 -17.89 14.98
CA PRO A 474 31.67 -18.25 16.21
C PRO A 474 30.19 -18.55 15.91
N ARG A 475 29.70 -19.69 16.40
CA ARG A 475 28.32 -20.15 16.20
C ARG A 475 27.33 -19.10 16.73
N ARG A 476 26.71 -18.33 15.83
CA ARG A 476 25.35 -17.82 16.04
C ARG A 476 24.41 -18.87 15.46
N THR A 477 23.72 -19.58 16.34
CA THR A 477 22.65 -20.51 15.99
C THR A 477 21.44 -19.71 15.50
N THR A 478 21.46 -19.29 14.24
CA THR A 478 20.23 -19.02 13.49
C THR A 478 19.90 -20.31 12.73
N ALA A 479 18.88 -21.02 13.20
CA ALA A 479 18.34 -22.18 12.52
C ALA A 479 17.71 -21.71 11.20
N ALA A 480 18.47 -21.87 10.10
CA ALA A 480 17.92 -21.73 8.77
C ALA A 480 17.11 -22.99 8.44
N ALA A 481 15.79 -22.81 8.37
CA ALA A 481 14.84 -23.39 7.43
C ALA A 481 15.08 -24.83 6.91
N CYS A 482 14.19 -25.73 7.35
CA CYS A 482 13.53 -26.74 6.53
C CYS A 482 12.05 -26.78 6.91
#